data_AF-A0AAV3UH09-F1
#
_entry.id   AF-A0AAV3UH09-F1
#
_cell.length_a   1.000
_cell.length_b   1.000
_cell.length_c   1.000
_cell.angle_alpha   90.00
_cell.angle_beta   90.00
_cell.angle_gamma   90.00
#
_symmetry.space_group_name_H-M   'P 1'
#
loop_
_entity.id
_entity.type
_entity.pdbx_description
1 polymer ?
#
loop_
_entity_poly.entity_id
_entity_poly.type
_entity_poly.pdbx_seq_one_letter_code
_entity_poly.pdbx_strand_id
1 'polypeptide(L)'
;MRVKQENRRLETEGIDPVSSTSFFKDIDRLGEISQTTINEAVDSLGNLGLGDSVRGTLNDGTTIEGTASPIDYTPTEHLRVEVESVDDSSLRYELLSHYKSGKWEPIRVRRYRTGDDDWIPRGVIAEIHASG
;
A
#
# COMPACT_ATOMS: atom_id res chain seq x y z
N MET A 1 21.09 -3.24 -53.82
CA MET A 1 21.41 -2.69 -52.49
C MET A 1 20.14 -2.08 -51.89
N ARG A 2 19.45 -2.79 -50.99
CA ARG A 2 18.37 -2.30 -50.12
C ARG A 2 18.29 -3.25 -48.93
N VAL A 3 18.88 -2.81 -47.82
CA VAL A 3 18.89 -3.53 -46.54
C VAL A 3 17.52 -3.34 -45.90
N LYS A 4 16.74 -4.42 -45.75
CA LYS A 4 15.51 -4.38 -44.95
C LYS A 4 15.89 -4.70 -43.51
N GLN A 5 15.65 -3.71 -42.67
CA GLN A 5 15.90 -3.70 -41.23
C GLN A 5 14.94 -4.68 -40.54
N GLU A 6 15.45 -5.82 -40.09
CA GLU A 6 14.70 -6.73 -39.21
C GLU A 6 14.77 -6.20 -37.78
N ASN A 7 13.69 -5.53 -37.36
CA ASN A 7 13.44 -5.19 -35.97
C ASN A 7 13.07 -6.48 -35.22
N ARG A 8 14.07 -7.10 -34.60
CA ARG A 8 13.88 -8.19 -33.64
C ARG A 8 13.29 -7.58 -32.36
N ARG A 9 11.96 -7.60 -32.24
CA ARG A 9 11.27 -7.32 -30.96
C ARG A 9 11.68 -8.42 -29.99
N LEU A 10 12.37 -8.02 -28.91
CA LEU A 10 12.49 -8.85 -27.72
C LEU A 10 11.11 -8.80 -27.03
N GLU A 11 10.35 -9.87 -27.21
CA GLU A 11 9.24 -10.22 -26.33
C GLU A 11 9.86 -10.68 -25.01
N THR A 12 10.10 -9.74 -24.10
CA THR A 12 10.41 -10.10 -22.71
C THR A 12 9.09 -10.19 -21.96
N GLU A 13 8.62 -11.43 -21.89
CA GLU A 13 7.82 -12.06 -20.84
C GLU A 13 7.11 -11.09 -19.88
N GLY A 14 5.78 -11.05 -20.02
CA GLY A 14 4.89 -10.39 -19.07
C GLY A 14 5.04 -11.02 -17.69
N ILE A 15 5.68 -10.27 -16.80
CA ILE A 15 5.41 -10.41 -15.37
C ILE A 15 3.98 -9.89 -15.18
N ASP A 16 3.06 -10.83 -15.07
CA ASP A 16 1.65 -10.58 -14.79
C ASP A 16 1.53 -9.77 -13.47
N PRO A 17 0.99 -8.53 -13.47
CA PRO A 17 0.79 -7.76 -12.24
C PRO A 17 -0.32 -8.31 -11.32
N VAL A 18 -0.84 -9.52 -11.62
CA VAL A 18 -1.99 -10.13 -10.95
C VAL A 18 -1.66 -10.87 -9.65
N SER A 19 -0.38 -11.06 -9.28
CA SER A 19 -0.06 -11.71 -8.00
C SER A 19 -0.46 -10.84 -6.79
N SER A 20 -0.25 -9.52 -6.88
CA SER A 20 -0.57 -8.61 -5.77
C SER A 20 -2.07 -8.33 -5.67
N THR A 21 -2.77 -8.16 -6.79
CA THR A 21 -4.21 -7.86 -6.78
C THR A 21 -5.08 -9.06 -6.40
N SER A 22 -4.66 -10.29 -6.73
CA SER A 22 -5.43 -11.49 -6.38
C SER A 22 -5.40 -11.78 -4.88
N PHE A 23 -4.26 -11.56 -4.23
CA PHE A 23 -4.12 -11.71 -2.78
C PHE A 23 -5.09 -10.79 -2.01
N PHE A 24 -5.20 -9.51 -2.43
CA PHE A 24 -6.11 -8.58 -1.76
C PHE A 24 -7.60 -8.87 -2.02
N LYS A 25 -7.95 -9.49 -3.16
CA LYS A 25 -9.34 -9.91 -3.41
C LYS A 25 -9.83 -10.96 -2.41
N ASP A 26 -8.95 -11.83 -1.95
CA ASP A 26 -9.30 -12.83 -0.93
C ASP A 26 -9.30 -12.24 0.49
N ILE A 27 -8.46 -11.24 0.74
CA ILE A 27 -8.42 -10.50 2.01
C ILE A 27 -9.66 -9.63 2.23
N ASP A 28 -10.21 -9.02 1.17
CA ASP A 28 -11.45 -8.25 1.23
C ASP A 28 -12.65 -9.12 1.69
N ARG A 29 -12.54 -10.46 1.65
CA ARG A 29 -13.60 -11.40 2.11
C ARG A 29 -13.53 -11.74 3.60
N LEU A 30 -12.45 -11.40 4.31
CA LEU A 30 -12.21 -11.86 5.70
C LEU A 30 -12.85 -10.97 6.80
N GLY A 31 -13.67 -10.01 6.40
CA GLY A 31 -14.41 -9.13 7.30
C GLY A 31 -14.65 -7.84 6.56
N GLU A 32 -15.92 -7.49 6.31
CA GLU A 32 -16.25 -6.23 5.66
C GLU A 32 -15.83 -5.08 6.58
N ILE A 33 -14.67 -4.47 6.29
CA ILE A 33 -14.28 -3.21 6.92
C ILE A 33 -15.31 -2.17 6.47
N SER A 34 -15.95 -1.51 7.44
CA SER A 34 -17.00 -0.55 7.12
C SER A 34 -16.44 0.64 6.35
N GLN A 35 -17.23 1.23 5.44
CA GLN A 35 -16.80 2.42 4.70
C GLN A 35 -16.46 3.58 5.64
N THR A 36 -17.15 3.69 6.79
CA THR A 36 -16.85 4.69 7.83
C THR A 36 -15.43 4.53 8.34
N THR A 37 -15.04 3.29 8.69
CA THR A 37 -13.68 2.97 9.15
C THR A 37 -12.62 3.30 8.10
N ILE A 38 -12.90 3.01 6.82
CA ILE A 38 -11.98 3.34 5.71
C ILE A 38 -11.81 4.85 5.59
N ASN A 39 -12.91 5.62 5.62
CA ASN A 39 -12.86 7.07 5.50
C ASN A 39 -12.11 7.70 6.67
N GLU A 40 -12.40 7.30 7.91
CA GLU A 40 -11.71 7.77 9.11
C GLU A 40 -10.20 7.48 9.06
N ALA A 41 -9.83 6.28 8.59
CA ALA A 41 -8.43 5.91 8.43
C ALA A 41 -7.72 6.72 7.35
N VAL A 42 -8.37 6.96 6.20
CA VAL A 42 -7.82 7.81 5.14
C VAL A 42 -7.67 9.25 5.61
N ASP A 43 -8.68 9.80 6.29
CA ASP A 43 -8.62 11.16 6.83
C ASP A 43 -7.52 11.29 7.89
N SER A 44 -7.35 10.30 8.77
CA SER A 44 -6.27 10.29 9.76
C SER A 44 -4.89 10.29 9.10
N LEU A 45 -4.69 9.43 8.10
CA LEU A 45 -3.42 9.33 7.37
C LEU A 45 -3.13 10.54 6.47
N GLY A 46 -4.16 11.09 5.81
CA GLY A 46 -4.03 12.22 4.92
C GLY A 46 -3.71 13.54 5.61
N ASN A 47 -3.91 13.61 6.94
CA ASN A 47 -3.56 14.75 7.78
C ASN A 47 -2.17 14.65 8.43
N LEU A 48 -1.41 13.59 8.17
CA LEU A 48 -0.09 13.41 8.76
C LEU A 48 0.96 14.35 8.17
N GLY A 49 1.89 14.76 9.03
CA GLY A 49 3.19 15.30 8.67
C GLY A 49 4.25 14.20 8.55
N LEU A 50 5.38 14.55 7.90
CA LEU A 50 6.56 13.67 7.87
C LEU A 50 7.12 13.50 9.28
N GLY A 51 7.38 12.26 9.67
CA GLY A 51 7.88 11.91 11.00
C GLY A 51 6.78 11.64 12.04
N ASP A 52 5.51 11.90 11.72
CA ASP A 52 4.39 11.61 12.62
C ASP A 52 4.30 10.10 12.89
N SER A 53 3.85 9.75 14.10
CA SER A 53 3.75 8.36 14.53
C SER A 53 2.52 7.70 13.93
N VAL A 54 2.70 6.48 13.42
CA VAL A 54 1.64 5.65 12.84
C VAL A 54 1.65 4.29 13.52
N ARG A 55 0.48 3.88 14.01
CA ARG A 55 0.23 2.53 14.51
C ARG A 55 -1.03 1.97 13.87
N GLY A 56 -0.91 0.85 13.18
CA GLY A 56 -2.02 0.19 12.48
C GLY A 56 -2.18 -1.26 12.92
N THR A 57 -3.41 -1.74 12.94
CA THR A 57 -3.73 -3.16 13.10
C THR A 57 -4.31 -3.68 11.79
N LEU A 58 -3.71 -4.74 11.24
CA LEU A 58 -4.19 -5.42 10.05
C LEU A 58 -5.39 -6.30 10.40
N ASN A 59 -6.17 -6.68 9.39
CA ASN A 59 -7.32 -7.57 9.54
C ASN A 59 -6.99 -8.97 10.08
N ASP A 60 -5.72 -9.41 10.01
CA ASP A 60 -5.25 -10.66 10.62
C ASP A 60 -4.77 -10.48 12.09
N GLY A 61 -4.89 -9.26 12.64
CA GLY A 61 -4.44 -8.90 13.98
C GLY A 61 -2.97 -8.48 14.06
N THR A 62 -2.20 -8.53 12.97
CA THR A 62 -0.81 -8.05 12.94
C THR A 62 -0.77 -6.55 13.19
N THR A 63 0.12 -6.08 14.07
CA THR A 63 0.37 -4.65 14.27
C THR A 63 1.53 -4.16 13.42
N ILE A 64 1.42 -2.95 12.88
CA ILE A 64 2.50 -2.17 12.30
C ILE A 64 2.69 -0.90 13.13
N GLU A 65 3.94 -0.50 13.35
CA GLU A 65 4.28 0.70 14.11
C GLU A 65 5.53 1.36 13.52
N GLY A 66 5.50 2.68 13.40
CA GLY A 66 6.57 3.42 12.77
C GLY A 66 6.28 4.90 12.61
N THR A 67 7.10 5.58 11.83
CA THR A 67 6.93 7.00 11.48
C THR A 67 6.63 7.18 10.01
N ALA A 68 5.80 8.18 9.68
CA ALA A 68 5.38 8.44 8.31
C ALA A 68 6.50 9.05 7.46
N SER A 69 6.89 8.40 6.36
CA SER A 69 7.94 8.82 5.45
C SER A 69 8.00 7.95 4.18
N PRO A 70 7.70 8.46 2.96
CA PRO A 70 6.95 9.68 2.59
C PRO A 70 5.41 9.53 2.62
N ILE A 71 4.70 10.67 2.52
CA ILE A 71 3.24 10.78 2.38
C ILE A 71 2.90 11.40 1.02
N ASP A 72 2.03 10.76 0.25
CA ASP A 72 1.43 11.27 -0.98
C ASP A 72 -0.09 11.11 -0.89
N TYR A 73 -0.79 12.24 -0.74
CA TYR A 73 -2.23 12.27 -0.60
C TYR A 73 -2.83 13.26 -1.61
N THR A 74 -3.64 12.72 -2.51
CA THR A 74 -4.45 13.52 -3.44
C THR A 74 -5.93 13.23 -3.16
N PRO A 75 -6.69 14.20 -2.60
CA PRO A 75 -8.10 14.01 -2.30
C PRO A 75 -8.86 13.54 -3.54
N THR A 76 -9.76 12.56 -3.36
CA THR A 76 -10.56 11.95 -4.44
C THR A 76 -9.76 11.19 -5.51
N GLU A 77 -8.46 10.94 -5.31
CA GLU A 77 -7.64 10.11 -6.22
C GLU A 77 -6.96 8.95 -5.49
N HIS A 78 -6.00 9.23 -4.60
CA HIS A 78 -5.23 8.21 -3.90
C HIS A 78 -4.62 8.71 -2.59
N LEU A 79 -4.28 7.74 -1.74
CA LEU A 79 -3.49 7.91 -0.53
C LEU A 79 -2.37 6.88 -0.55
N ARG A 80 -1.14 7.34 -0.35
CA ARG A 80 0.04 6.50 -0.14
C ARG A 80 0.82 7.04 1.05
N VAL A 81 0.97 6.23 2.08
CA VAL A 81 1.83 6.54 3.22
C VAL A 81 2.82 5.41 3.37
N GLU A 82 4.10 5.75 3.38
CA GLU A 82 5.12 4.82 3.83
C GLU A 82 5.40 5.02 5.32
N VAL A 83 5.68 3.92 6.01
CA VAL A 83 5.93 3.88 7.44
C VAL A 83 7.26 3.19 7.66
N GLU A 84 8.23 3.93 8.20
CA GLU A 84 9.54 3.42 8.62
C GLU A 84 9.39 2.80 10.01
N SER A 85 9.75 1.53 10.17
CA SER A 85 9.57 0.85 11.46
C SER A 85 10.53 1.41 12.52
N VAL A 86 10.01 1.64 13.73
CA VAL A 86 10.83 2.06 14.88
C VAL A 86 11.72 0.95 15.42
N ASP A 87 11.33 -0.32 15.23
CA ASP A 87 12.05 -1.48 15.77
C ASP A 87 13.14 -2.02 14.82
N ASP A 88 12.99 -1.76 13.52
CA ASP A 88 13.88 -2.28 12.49
C ASP A 88 14.00 -1.28 11.33
N SER A 89 15.11 -0.53 11.27
CA SER A 89 15.35 0.46 10.22
C SER A 89 15.51 -0.14 8.81
N SER A 90 15.66 -1.46 8.70
CA SER A 90 15.61 -2.15 7.41
C SER A 90 14.19 -2.41 6.93
N LEU A 91 13.17 -2.15 7.76
CA LEU A 91 11.79 -2.51 7.54
C LEU A 91 10.93 -1.27 7.26
N ARG A 92 10.21 -1.32 6.13
CA ARG A 92 9.24 -0.31 5.72
C ARG A 92 7.90 -0.96 5.42
N TYR A 93 6.84 -0.21 5.68
CA TYR A 93 5.49 -0.56 5.26
C TYR A 93 4.97 0.49 4.29
N GLU A 94 4.15 0.07 3.33
CA GLU A 94 3.40 0.98 2.47
C GLU A 94 1.91 0.74 2.70
N LEU A 95 1.20 1.81 3.01
CA LEU A 95 -0.24 1.90 3.16
C LEU A 95 -0.79 2.60 1.93
N LEU A 96 -1.58 1.90 1.12
CA LEU A 96 -2.09 2.38 -0.15
C LEU A 96 -3.61 2.23 -0.23
N SER A 97 -4.29 3.32 -0.59
CA SER A 97 -5.70 3.29 -0.96
C SER A 97 -5.96 4.15 -2.20
N HIS A 98 -6.98 3.79 -2.97
CA HIS A 98 -7.45 4.55 -4.12
C HIS A 98 -8.90 4.96 -3.91
N TYR A 99 -9.25 6.13 -4.42
CA TYR A 99 -10.64 6.57 -4.50
C TYR A 99 -11.22 6.12 -5.85
N LYS A 100 -12.19 5.22 -5.82
CA LYS A 100 -12.84 4.69 -7.02
C LYS A 100 -14.34 4.62 -6.85
N SER A 101 -15.08 4.94 -7.91
CA SER A 101 -16.55 4.87 -7.91
C SER A 101 -17.20 5.64 -6.75
N GLY A 102 -16.63 6.79 -6.37
CA GLY A 102 -17.17 7.65 -5.32
C GLY A 102 -16.87 7.19 -3.88
N LYS A 103 -15.95 6.23 -3.69
CA LYS A 103 -15.56 5.75 -2.36
C LYS A 103 -14.08 5.38 -2.29
N TRP A 104 -13.51 5.46 -1.09
CA TRP A 104 -12.18 4.92 -0.81
C TRP A 104 -12.21 3.40 -0.76
N GLU A 105 -11.25 2.76 -1.41
CA GLU A 105 -10.98 1.32 -1.25
C GLU A 105 -10.30 1.04 0.11
N PRO A 106 -10.38 -0.19 0.64
CA PRO A 106 -9.62 -0.57 1.84
C PRO A 106 -8.13 -0.25 1.72
N ILE A 107 -7.52 0.25 2.79
CA ILE A 107 -6.09 0.58 2.81
C ILE A 107 -5.30 -0.72 2.85
N ARG A 108 -4.58 -1.00 1.77
CA ARG A 108 -3.74 -2.19 1.61
C ARG A 108 -2.37 -1.92 2.18
N VAL A 109 -1.82 -2.91 2.86
CA VAL A 109 -0.50 -2.86 3.46
C VAL A 109 0.45 -3.81 2.74
N ARG A 110 1.59 -3.28 2.34
CA ARG A 110 2.75 -4.03 1.85
C ARG A 110 3.94 -3.78 2.75
N ARG A 111 4.88 -4.71 2.78
CA ARG A 111 6.12 -4.66 3.55
C ARG A 111 7.31 -4.76 2.62
N TYR A 112 8.32 -3.96 2.86
CA TYR A 112 9.63 -4.08 2.24
C TYR A 112 10.69 -4.19 3.33
N ARG A 113 11.60 -5.15 3.19
CA ARG A 113 12.82 -5.23 3.99
C ARG A 113 14.03 -4.97 3.09
N THR A 114 15.05 -4.28 3.58
CA THR A 114 16.30 -4.11 2.83
C THR A 114 16.87 -5.45 2.39
N GLY A 115 17.02 -5.62 1.08
CA GLY A 115 17.45 -6.88 0.45
C GLY A 115 16.30 -7.71 -0.12
N ASP A 116 15.04 -7.33 0.11
CA ASP A 116 13.89 -7.88 -0.63
C ASP A 116 13.96 -7.40 -2.10
N ASP A 117 13.59 -8.27 -3.04
CA ASP A 117 13.54 -7.94 -4.47
C ASP A 117 12.34 -7.02 -4.81
N ASP A 118 11.26 -7.10 -4.02
CA ASP A 118 10.04 -6.29 -4.19
C ASP A 118 9.23 -6.20 -2.87
N TRP A 119 8.20 -5.36 -2.86
CA TRP A 119 7.22 -5.22 -1.80
C TRP A 119 6.33 -6.45 -1.65
N ILE A 120 6.23 -6.97 -0.43
CA ILE A 120 5.46 -8.17 -0.11
C ILE A 120 4.11 -7.77 0.51
N PRO A 121 2.96 -8.20 -0.06
CA PRO A 121 1.64 -7.98 0.53
C PRO A 121 1.53 -8.49 1.98
N ARG A 122 0.86 -7.72 2.84
CA ARG A 122 0.66 -8.08 4.26
C ARG A 122 -0.79 -8.18 4.68
N GLY A 123 -1.65 -7.26 4.24
CA GLY A 123 -3.01 -7.21 4.74
C GLY A 123 -3.76 -5.95 4.33
N VAL A 124 -4.90 -5.73 4.96
CA VAL A 124 -5.61 -4.45 4.93
C VAL A 124 -5.70 -3.88 6.34
N ILE A 125 -5.67 -2.56 6.47
CA ILE A 125 -5.85 -1.88 7.75
C ILE A 125 -7.28 -2.10 8.25
N ALA A 126 -7.41 -2.67 9.45
CA ALA A 126 -8.68 -2.76 10.17
C ALA A 126 -8.86 -1.61 11.16
N GLU A 127 -7.75 -1.11 11.72
CA GLU A 127 -7.73 -0.01 12.67
C GLU A 127 -6.44 0.78 12.50
N ILE A 128 -6.49 2.10 12.65
CA ILE A 128 -5.31 2.95 12.62
C ILE A 128 -5.39 4.07 13.65
N HIS A 129 -4.24 4.35 14.25
CA HIS A 129 -4.01 5.46 15.15
C HIS A 129 -2.79 6.21 14.62
N ALA A 130 -2.97 7.47 14.28
CA ALA A 130 -1.90 8.32 13.81
C ALA A 130 -1.86 9.62 14.62
N SER A 131 -0.66 10.05 15.00
CA SER A 131 -0.46 11.22 15.86
C SER A 131 0.78 12.00 15.44
N GLY A 132 0.62 13.30 15.22
CA GLY A 132 1.69 14.28 15.03
C GLY A 132 1.89 15.20 16.23
#